data_AF-A0A843XX05-F1
#
_entry.id   AF-A0A843XX05-F1
#
_cell.length_a   1.000
_cell.length_b   1.000
_cell.length_c   1.000
_cell.angle_alpha   90.00
_cell.angle_beta   90.00
_cell.angle_gamma   90.00
#
_symmetry.space_group_name_H-M   'P 1'
#
loop_
_entity.id
_entity.type
_entity.pdbx_description
1 polymer ?
#
loop_
_entity_poly.entity_id
_entity_poly.type
_entity_poly.pdbx_seq_one_letter_code
_entity_poly.pdbx_strand_id
1 'polypeptide(L)'
;MILTLEDVAYLTGLPVQREPVVRQERRDYYDDVVELLGAEFVAGRRRPIRSILLGSLSESVGLRRGRRGALETLEEFSVGVRRSIRLGERSEEQSVCIFVAYLFGRLLFPTQSSQMNCKFVLLLRDLERAGRYAWGVAMLGHLFLLLPSSSRRSQSTGGFTPFLQGYTRFPMGHGVQTEGSQAMVPLMARWEVAPDLRVTDRRVEDVVWTPYLGEADTSHPALAAGRPLFDCHLLLLCLGTCEPLYLELVVRTLGWHQPALEVPSLGREGHSRRQFFAEDCDWSEEHGSTVAYWRDGGE
;
A
#
# COMPACT_ATOMS: atom_id res chain seq x y z
N MET A 1 -8.10 -1.14 -18.11
CA MET A 1 -7.14 -0.10 -17.67
C MET A 1 -6.58 -0.64 -16.40
N ILE A 2 -5.30 -1.00 -16.39
CA ILE A 2 -4.67 -1.72 -15.27
C ILE A 2 -3.45 -0.92 -14.82
N LEU A 3 -3.30 -0.79 -13.50
CA LEU A 3 -2.23 -0.06 -12.85
C LEU A 3 -0.89 -0.80 -12.98
N THR A 4 0.18 -0.06 -13.23
CA THR A 4 1.56 -0.57 -13.35
C THR A 4 2.42 -0.22 -12.13
N LEU A 5 3.63 -0.79 -12.05
CA LEU A 5 4.64 -0.36 -11.07
C LEU A 5 5.14 1.06 -11.33
N GLU A 6 5.13 1.51 -12.59
CA GLU A 6 5.44 2.89 -12.96
C GLU A 6 4.41 3.83 -12.32
N ASP A 7 3.12 3.53 -12.47
CA ASP A 7 2.04 4.32 -11.85
C ASP A 7 2.20 4.43 -10.34
N VAL A 8 2.55 3.32 -9.68
CA VAL A 8 2.79 3.30 -8.23
C VAL A 8 3.98 4.19 -7.87
N ALA A 9 5.13 4.00 -8.52
CA ALA A 9 6.32 4.79 -8.25
C ALA A 9 6.09 6.29 -8.51
N TYR A 10 5.30 6.61 -9.53
CA TYR A 10 5.01 7.98 -9.93
C TYR A 10 4.03 8.68 -8.98
N LEU A 11 2.91 8.02 -8.66
CA LEU A 11 1.84 8.59 -7.84
C LEU A 11 2.23 8.66 -6.36
N THR A 12 2.86 7.61 -5.84
CA THR A 12 3.11 7.44 -4.40
C THR A 12 4.55 7.68 -3.99
N GLY A 13 5.50 7.62 -4.94
CA GLY A 13 6.93 7.66 -4.66
C GLY A 13 7.47 6.47 -3.89
N LEU A 14 6.65 5.43 -3.68
CA LEU A 14 7.09 4.24 -2.98
C LEU A 14 8.15 3.49 -3.80
N PRO A 15 9.19 2.95 -3.16
CA PRO A 15 10.18 2.13 -3.84
C PRO A 15 9.55 0.86 -4.42
N VAL A 16 9.91 0.54 -5.67
CA VAL A 16 9.44 -0.66 -6.39
C VAL A 16 10.54 -1.68 -6.70
N GLN A 17 11.82 -1.29 -6.64
CA GLN A 17 12.94 -2.16 -7.06
C GLN A 17 13.70 -2.81 -5.90
N ARG A 18 13.35 -2.49 -4.66
CA ARG A 18 14.10 -2.96 -3.47
C ARG A 18 13.78 -4.40 -3.06
N GLU A 19 14.12 -4.78 -1.83
CA GLU A 19 13.85 -6.13 -1.31
C GLU A 19 12.35 -6.42 -1.28
N PRO A 20 11.91 -7.65 -1.61
CA PRO A 20 10.51 -8.02 -1.48
C PRO A 20 10.09 -8.01 -0.01
N VAL A 21 8.84 -7.65 0.27
CA VAL A 21 8.30 -7.64 1.62
C VAL A 21 8.03 -9.07 2.05
N VAL A 22 9.04 -9.75 2.63
CA VAL A 22 8.93 -11.12 3.16
C VAL A 22 9.44 -11.15 4.60
N ARG A 23 8.75 -11.91 5.46
CA ARG A 23 9.06 -12.04 6.90
C ARG A 23 8.48 -13.32 7.49
N GLN A 24 8.91 -13.60 8.71
CA GLN A 24 8.22 -14.51 9.60
C GLN A 24 6.80 -14.00 9.92
N GLU A 25 5.79 -14.78 9.55
CA GLU A 25 4.43 -14.67 10.05
C GLU A 25 4.30 -15.48 11.34
N ARG A 26 3.63 -14.90 12.34
CA ARG A 26 3.42 -15.50 13.66
C ARG A 26 1.94 -15.75 13.93
N ARG A 27 1.65 -16.74 14.76
CA ARG A 27 0.31 -17.06 15.27
C ARG A 27 -0.25 -15.97 16.16
N ASP A 28 0.62 -15.33 16.93
CA ASP A 28 0.32 -14.29 17.92
C ASP A 28 1.37 -13.18 17.84
N TYR A 29 0.91 -11.93 17.82
CA TYR A 29 1.74 -10.73 17.79
C TYR A 29 1.67 -9.93 19.09
N TYR A 30 1.08 -10.49 20.16
CA TYR A 30 0.87 -9.78 21.43
C TYR A 30 2.14 -9.09 21.94
N ASP A 31 3.24 -9.83 22.05
CA ASP A 31 4.49 -9.31 22.61
C ASP A 31 5.12 -8.25 21.68
N ASP A 32 5.08 -8.49 20.37
CA ASP A 32 5.59 -7.55 19.36
C ASP A 32 4.80 -6.22 19.39
N VAL A 33 3.49 -6.28 19.60
CA VAL A 33 2.64 -5.09 19.73
C VAL A 33 2.94 -4.33 21.02
N VAL A 34 3.12 -5.02 22.15
CA VAL A 34 3.47 -4.38 23.43
C VAL A 34 4.81 -3.66 23.31
N GLU A 35 5.80 -4.31 22.72
CA GLU A 35 7.15 -3.78 22.55
C GLU A 35 7.15 -2.54 21.63
N LEU A 36 6.55 -2.64 20.45
CA LEU A 36 6.70 -1.64 19.39
C LEU A 36 5.64 -0.53 19.42
N LEU A 37 4.43 -0.82 19.88
CA LEU A 37 3.33 0.14 19.90
C LEU A 37 2.95 0.56 21.32
N GLY A 38 2.99 -0.38 22.27
CA GLY A 38 2.69 -0.13 23.68
C GLY A 38 1.66 -1.09 24.26
N ALA A 39 1.66 -1.22 25.59
CA ALA A 39 0.80 -2.16 26.32
C ALA A 39 -0.70 -1.79 26.23
N GLU A 40 -1.03 -0.52 25.96
CA GLU A 40 -2.41 -0.06 25.81
C GLU A 40 -3.15 -0.74 24.65
N PHE A 41 -2.44 -1.16 23.60
CA PHE A 41 -3.03 -1.80 22.43
C PHE A 41 -3.47 -3.24 22.66
N VAL A 42 -3.01 -3.83 23.77
CA VAL A 42 -3.32 -5.21 24.18
C VAL A 42 -4.07 -5.27 25.50
N ALA A 43 -4.26 -4.13 26.18
CA ALA A 43 -4.93 -4.05 27.47
C ALA A 43 -6.35 -4.65 27.39
N GLY A 44 -6.63 -5.63 28.24
CA GLY A 44 -7.92 -6.34 28.27
C GLY A 44 -8.19 -7.27 27.08
N ARG A 45 -7.24 -7.43 26.15
CA ARG A 45 -7.37 -8.36 25.01
C ARG A 45 -6.79 -9.73 25.36
N ARG A 46 -7.47 -10.78 24.90
CA ARG A 46 -6.95 -12.16 24.96
C ARG A 46 -6.01 -12.42 23.78
N ARG A 47 -4.99 -13.24 24.01
CA ARG A 47 -4.17 -13.82 22.94
C ARG A 47 -5.03 -14.80 22.11
N PRO A 48 -4.75 -14.98 20.80
CA PRO A 48 -3.74 -14.25 20.03
C PRO A 48 -4.27 -12.89 19.51
N ILE A 49 -3.36 -11.93 19.33
CA ILE A 49 -3.67 -10.66 18.67
C ILE A 49 -3.14 -10.72 17.24
N ARG A 50 -4.03 -10.49 16.26
CA ARG A 50 -3.70 -10.49 14.82
C ARG A 50 -4.04 -9.19 14.10
N SER A 51 -4.81 -8.32 14.74
CA SER A 51 -5.13 -7.01 14.20
C SER A 51 -5.36 -5.97 15.28
N ILE A 52 -5.13 -4.71 14.92
CA ILE A 52 -5.39 -3.52 15.73
C ILE A 52 -6.33 -2.61 14.96
N LEU A 53 -7.31 -2.01 15.65
CA LEU A 53 -8.20 -1.02 15.06
C LEU A 53 -7.42 0.27 14.79
N LEU A 54 -7.59 0.86 13.59
CA LEU A 54 -7.02 2.17 13.30
C LEU A 54 -7.51 3.24 14.28
N GLY A 55 -8.74 3.12 14.76
CA GLY A 55 -9.27 4.01 15.79
C GLY A 55 -8.50 3.95 17.11
N SER A 56 -7.96 2.78 17.49
CA SER A 56 -7.11 2.67 18.69
C SER A 56 -5.77 3.39 18.49
N LEU A 57 -5.22 3.38 17.27
CA LEU A 57 -4.03 4.17 16.94
C LEU A 57 -4.34 5.67 17.01
N SER A 58 -5.48 6.13 16.49
CA SER A 58 -5.91 7.53 16.60
C SER A 58 -6.09 7.96 18.06
N GLU A 59 -6.77 7.13 18.87
CA GLU A 59 -6.97 7.39 20.30
C GLU A 59 -5.65 7.47 21.07
N SER A 60 -4.67 6.64 20.69
CA SER A 60 -3.34 6.63 21.32
C SER A 60 -2.64 7.98 21.19
N VAL A 61 -2.83 8.70 20.07
CA VAL A 61 -2.23 10.01 19.81
C VAL A 61 -3.15 11.17 20.22
N GLY A 62 -4.18 10.88 21.02
CA GLY A 62 -5.10 11.88 21.56
C GLY A 62 -6.16 12.37 20.58
N LEU A 63 -6.33 11.70 19.43
CA LEU A 63 -7.39 12.00 18.48
C LEU A 63 -8.65 11.22 18.86
N ARG A 64 -9.76 11.94 19.03
CA ARG A 64 -11.07 11.33 19.28
C ARG A 64 -11.78 11.19 17.95
N ARG A 65 -12.35 10.00 17.69
CA ARG A 65 -13.27 9.78 16.56
C ARG A 65 -14.32 10.90 16.53
N GLY A 66 -14.34 11.66 15.43
CA GLY A 66 -15.41 12.63 15.18
C GLY A 66 -16.78 11.93 15.13
N ARG A 67 -17.87 12.71 15.26
CA ARG A 67 -19.28 12.25 15.33
C ARG A 67 -19.81 11.43 14.13
N ARG A 68 -18.98 11.05 13.15
CA ARG A 68 -19.40 10.38 11.91
C ARG A 68 -18.49 9.26 11.41
N GLY A 69 -17.78 8.54 12.27
CA GLY A 69 -17.03 7.35 11.84
C GLY A 69 -15.99 7.57 10.73
N ALA A 70 -15.70 8.82 10.39
CA ALA A 70 -14.67 9.23 9.47
C ALA A 70 -13.33 9.14 10.21
N LEU A 71 -12.36 8.48 9.59
CA LEU A 71 -10.98 8.48 10.06
C LEU A 71 -10.38 9.86 9.84
N GLU A 72 -9.50 10.26 10.76
CA GLU A 72 -8.76 11.53 10.69
C GLU A 72 -7.92 11.60 9.42
N THR A 73 -7.59 12.83 9.00
CA THR A 73 -6.64 13.03 7.91
C THR A 73 -5.22 12.63 8.36
N LEU A 74 -4.34 12.33 7.40
CA LEU A 74 -2.95 11.99 7.72
C LEU A 74 -2.22 13.17 8.40
N GLU A 75 -2.59 14.41 8.05
CA GLU A 75 -2.05 15.62 8.67
C GLU A 75 -2.45 15.71 10.15
N GLU A 76 -3.75 15.57 10.45
CA GLU A 76 -4.27 15.53 11.83
C GLU A 76 -3.58 14.44 12.64
N PHE A 77 -3.44 13.23 12.07
CA PHE A 77 -2.73 12.12 12.69
C PHE A 77 -1.26 12.47 12.98
N SER A 78 -0.55 13.07 12.02
CA SER A 78 0.85 13.48 12.19
C SER A 78 1.03 14.53 13.29
N VAL A 79 0.08 15.46 13.42
CA VAL A 79 0.07 16.48 14.48
C VAL A 79 -0.13 15.82 15.84
N GLY A 80 -1.05 14.84 15.94
CA GLY A 80 -1.26 14.03 17.13
C GLY A 80 0.02 13.31 17.58
N VAL A 81 0.70 12.62 16.65
CA VAL A 81 1.97 11.92 16.93
C VAL A 81 3.05 12.88 17.41
N ARG A 82 3.22 14.02 16.72
CA ARG A 82 4.22 15.04 17.13
C ARG A 82 3.91 15.61 18.51
N ARG A 83 2.63 15.74 18.86
CA ARG A 83 2.20 16.17 20.19
C ARG A 83 2.54 15.13 21.25
N SER A 84 2.28 13.84 21.03
CA SER A 84 2.60 12.80 22.02
C SER A 84 4.10 12.69 22.29
N ILE A 85 4.93 12.87 21.26
CA ILE A 85 6.40 12.98 21.40
C ILE A 85 6.77 14.18 22.28
N ARG A 86 6.27 15.38 21.95
CA ARG A 86 6.58 16.62 22.68
C ARG A 86 6.18 16.57 24.16
N LEU A 87 5.08 15.89 24.46
CA LEU A 87 4.58 15.72 25.83
C LEU A 87 5.33 14.62 26.61
N GLY A 88 6.24 13.88 25.96
CA GLY A 88 6.96 12.78 26.58
C GLY A 88 6.07 11.59 26.94
N GLU A 89 4.89 11.47 26.32
CA GLU A 89 3.95 10.39 26.58
C GLU A 89 4.46 9.04 26.03
N ARG A 90 5.32 9.09 25.00
CA ARG A 90 5.89 7.93 24.30
C ARG A 90 7.31 8.21 23.83
N SER A 91 8.07 7.15 23.57
CA SER A 91 9.37 7.30 22.88
C SER A 91 9.18 7.74 21.42
N GLU A 92 10.22 8.33 20.84
CA GLU A 92 10.22 8.71 19.42
C GLU A 92 10.03 7.47 18.52
N GLU A 93 10.73 6.37 18.83
CA GLU A 93 10.66 5.11 18.09
C GLU A 93 9.23 4.53 18.08
N GLN A 94 8.58 4.46 19.25
CA GLN A 94 7.20 3.98 19.36
C GLN A 94 6.24 4.90 18.59
N SER A 95 6.48 6.22 18.64
CA SER A 95 5.64 7.19 17.95
C SER A 95 5.77 7.07 16.42
N VAL A 96 6.98 6.81 15.91
CA VAL A 96 7.20 6.47 14.50
C VAL A 96 6.53 5.15 14.14
N CYS A 97 6.64 4.12 14.98
CA CYS A 97 5.97 2.83 14.74
C CYS A 97 4.45 2.99 14.66
N ILE A 98 3.83 3.76 15.57
CA ILE A 98 2.40 4.07 15.53
C ILE A 98 2.02 4.81 14.24
N PHE A 99 2.82 5.78 13.81
CA PHE A 99 2.61 6.51 12.56
C PHE A 99 2.65 5.60 11.34
N VAL A 100 3.70 4.79 11.21
CA VAL A 100 3.85 3.86 10.07
C VAL A 100 2.79 2.76 10.12
N ALA A 101 2.43 2.25 11.30
CA ALA A 101 1.35 1.29 11.47
C ALA A 101 -0.01 1.85 11.02
N TYR A 102 -0.28 3.12 11.34
CA TYR A 102 -1.48 3.82 10.86
C TYR A 102 -1.46 3.96 9.33
N LEU A 103 -0.32 4.38 8.76
CA LEU A 103 -0.11 4.47 7.31
C LEU A 103 -0.37 3.13 6.61
N PHE A 104 0.15 2.03 7.18
CA PHE A 104 -0.07 0.68 6.69
C PHE A 104 -1.54 0.31 6.65
N GLY A 105 -2.27 0.44 7.77
CA GLY A 105 -3.68 0.06 7.79
C GLY A 105 -4.60 1.03 7.04
N ARG A 106 -4.21 2.30 6.87
CA ARG A 106 -5.04 3.33 6.24
C ARG A 106 -4.87 3.40 4.72
N LEU A 107 -3.63 3.32 4.23
CA LEU A 107 -3.28 3.65 2.84
C LEU A 107 -2.67 2.47 2.08
N LEU A 108 -1.69 1.76 2.66
CA LEU A 108 -0.93 0.74 1.93
C LEU A 108 -1.62 -0.62 1.89
N PHE A 109 -2.23 -1.01 3.01
CA PHE A 109 -2.87 -2.30 3.21
C PHE A 109 -4.26 -2.14 3.84
N PRO A 110 -5.16 -1.33 3.24
CA PRO A 110 -6.46 -1.09 3.81
C PRO A 110 -7.29 -2.37 3.89
N THR A 111 -8.07 -2.45 4.96
CA THR A 111 -9.02 -3.53 5.23
C THR A 111 -10.42 -2.97 5.40
N GLN A 112 -11.44 -3.81 5.15
CA GLN A 112 -12.85 -3.41 5.30
C GLN A 112 -13.20 -3.00 6.73
N SER A 113 -12.55 -3.60 7.73
CA SER A 113 -12.81 -3.37 9.15
C SER A 113 -12.04 -2.18 9.74
N SER A 114 -11.35 -1.37 8.92
CA SER A 114 -10.45 -0.29 9.39
C SER A 114 -9.45 -0.81 10.44
N GLN A 115 -8.86 -1.96 10.14
CA GLN A 115 -7.89 -2.66 10.96
C GLN A 115 -6.56 -2.77 10.24
N MET A 116 -5.48 -2.68 11.01
CA MET A 116 -4.13 -3.01 10.57
C MET A 116 -3.80 -4.44 11.03
N ASN A 117 -3.32 -5.28 10.11
CA ASN A 117 -2.87 -6.64 10.43
C ASN A 117 -1.52 -6.59 11.14
N CYS A 118 -1.43 -7.21 12.32
CA CYS A 118 -0.24 -7.14 13.17
C CYS A 118 1.01 -7.77 12.54
N LYS A 119 0.89 -8.56 11.48
CA LYS A 119 2.06 -9.04 10.71
C LYS A 119 2.95 -7.90 10.19
N PHE A 120 2.37 -6.73 9.94
CA PHE A 120 3.14 -5.56 9.52
C PHE A 120 3.89 -4.89 10.67
N VAL A 121 3.52 -5.13 11.94
CA VAL A 121 4.24 -4.61 13.11
C VAL A 121 5.65 -5.19 13.19
N LEU A 122 5.83 -6.46 12.82
CA LEU A 122 7.17 -7.08 12.76
C LEU A 122 8.11 -6.39 11.77
N LEU A 123 7.58 -5.75 10.74
CA LEU A 123 8.38 -4.99 9.78
C LEU A 123 8.91 -3.68 10.39
N LEU A 124 8.33 -3.22 11.50
CA LEU A 124 8.70 -1.97 12.18
C LEU A 124 9.79 -2.17 13.25
N ARG A 125 10.12 -3.41 13.60
CA ARG A 125 11.18 -3.71 14.60
C ARG A 125 12.55 -3.16 14.18
N ASP A 126 12.80 -3.09 12.87
CA ASP A 126 14.01 -2.53 12.28
C ASP A 126 13.58 -1.53 11.19
N LEU A 127 13.48 -0.26 11.56
CA LEU A 127 13.04 0.81 10.67
C LEU A 127 14.03 1.05 9.51
N GLU A 128 15.32 0.81 9.71
CA GLU A 128 16.31 0.91 8.63
C GLU A 128 16.06 -0.14 7.57
N ARG A 129 15.80 -1.38 7.99
CA ARG A 129 15.43 -2.47 7.08
C ARG A 129 14.03 -2.29 6.52
N ALA A 130 13.09 -1.75 7.27
CA ALA A 130 11.77 -1.36 6.77
C ALA A 130 11.90 -0.40 5.58
N GLY A 131 12.86 0.53 5.65
CA GLY A 131 13.20 1.42 4.55
C GLY A 131 13.69 0.69 3.29
N ARG A 132 14.24 -0.53 3.38
CA ARG A 132 14.81 -1.26 2.24
C ARG A 132 13.80 -2.12 1.48
N TYR A 133 12.52 -2.10 1.83
CA TYR A 133 11.51 -2.89 1.13
C TYR A 133 10.91 -2.18 -0.09
N ALA A 134 10.50 -2.97 -1.08
CA ALA A 134 9.74 -2.55 -2.24
C ALA A 134 8.25 -2.38 -1.89
N TRP A 135 7.94 -1.39 -1.05
CA TRP A 135 6.57 -1.14 -0.58
C TRP A 135 5.56 -0.87 -1.71
N GLY A 136 6.01 -0.32 -2.83
CA GLY A 136 5.13 -0.09 -3.99
C GLY A 136 4.65 -1.39 -4.62
N VAL A 137 5.52 -2.40 -4.69
CA VAL A 137 5.19 -3.75 -5.20
C VAL A 137 4.18 -4.41 -4.27
N ALA A 138 4.43 -4.34 -2.96
CA ALA A 138 3.55 -4.92 -1.96
C ALA A 138 2.16 -4.26 -1.95
N MET A 139 2.12 -2.93 -2.08
CA MET A 139 0.88 -2.16 -2.21
C MET A 139 0.09 -2.57 -3.45
N LEU A 140 0.76 -2.69 -4.61
CA LEU A 140 0.12 -3.08 -5.87
C LEU A 140 -0.44 -4.50 -5.81
N GLY A 141 0.32 -5.45 -5.25
CA GLY A 141 -0.13 -6.82 -5.06
C GLY A 141 -1.36 -6.90 -4.15
N HIS A 142 -1.36 -6.14 -3.03
CA HIS A 142 -2.52 -6.08 -2.14
C HIS A 142 -3.74 -5.43 -2.81
N LEU A 143 -3.54 -4.39 -3.63
CA LEU A 143 -4.62 -3.78 -4.41
C LEU A 143 -5.23 -4.79 -5.39
N PHE A 144 -4.40 -5.52 -6.14
CA PHE A 144 -4.86 -6.53 -7.10
C PHE A 144 -5.64 -7.65 -6.44
N LEU A 145 -5.31 -8.04 -5.21
CA LEU A 145 -6.10 -8.97 -4.41
C LEU A 145 -7.50 -8.43 -4.03
N LEU A 146 -7.62 -7.12 -3.80
CA LEU A 146 -8.88 -6.50 -3.43
C LEU A 146 -9.80 -6.24 -4.64
N LEU A 147 -9.24 -6.02 -5.83
CA LEU A 147 -10.00 -5.70 -7.05
C LEU A 147 -11.05 -6.77 -7.40
N PRO A 148 -10.75 -8.08 -7.48
CA PRO A 148 -11.75 -9.13 -7.76
C PRO A 148 -12.88 -9.17 -6.72
N SER A 149 -12.54 -8.94 -5.45
CA SER A 149 -13.50 -8.96 -4.34
C SER A 149 -14.46 -7.77 -4.42
N SER A 150 -13.96 -6.60 -4.85
CA SER A 150 -14.70 -5.34 -4.90
C SER A 150 -15.78 -5.22 -5.99
N SER A 151 -15.82 -6.17 -6.94
CA SER A 151 -16.86 -6.27 -7.98
C SER A 151 -18.28 -6.49 -7.41
N ARG A 152 -18.40 -6.87 -6.13
CA ARG A 152 -19.66 -6.91 -5.40
C ARG A 152 -19.93 -5.52 -4.81
N ARG A 153 -20.92 -4.83 -5.39
CA ARG A 153 -21.49 -3.54 -4.93
C ARG A 153 -21.44 -3.46 -3.39
N SER A 154 -20.66 -2.53 -2.84
CA SER A 154 -20.49 -2.20 -1.39
C SER A 154 -19.14 -2.55 -0.73
N GLN A 155 -18.13 -3.07 -1.42
CA GLN A 155 -16.84 -3.32 -0.76
C GLN A 155 -15.95 -2.08 -0.77
N SER A 156 -15.71 -1.51 0.42
CA SER A 156 -14.87 -0.34 0.65
C SER A 156 -13.42 -0.60 0.22
N THR A 157 -13.05 -0.15 -0.97
CA THR A 157 -11.65 0.15 -1.37
C THR A 157 -11.18 1.48 -0.79
N GLY A 158 -11.85 2.00 0.25
CA GLY A 158 -11.75 3.37 0.75
C GLY A 158 -10.34 3.85 1.10
N GLY A 159 -9.40 2.95 1.41
CA GLY A 159 -8.00 3.31 1.64
C GLY A 159 -7.18 3.49 0.36
N PHE A 160 -7.53 2.81 -0.72
CA PHE A 160 -6.93 2.99 -2.05
C PHE A 160 -7.62 4.07 -2.87
N THR A 161 -8.73 4.65 -2.39
CA THR A 161 -9.46 5.71 -3.09
C THR A 161 -8.58 6.89 -3.51
N PRO A 162 -7.69 7.45 -2.66
CA PRO A 162 -6.80 8.53 -3.09
C PRO A 162 -5.85 8.11 -4.22
N PHE A 163 -5.37 6.86 -4.19
CA PHE A 163 -4.49 6.31 -5.22
C PHE A 163 -5.22 6.09 -6.54
N LEU A 164 -6.43 5.53 -6.50
CA LEU A 164 -7.27 5.32 -7.68
C LEU A 164 -7.75 6.65 -8.29
N GLN A 165 -8.07 7.64 -7.45
CA GLN A 165 -8.36 9.02 -7.88
C GLN A 165 -7.12 9.67 -8.52
N GLY A 166 -5.97 9.46 -7.88
CA GLY A 166 -4.60 9.65 -8.39
C GLY A 166 -4.48 9.29 -9.87
N TYR A 167 -4.56 8.00 -10.10
CA TYR A 167 -4.35 7.38 -11.40
C TYR A 167 -5.29 7.83 -12.51
N THR A 168 -6.54 8.13 -12.16
CA THR A 168 -7.58 8.45 -13.16
C THR A 168 -7.68 9.94 -13.48
N ARG A 169 -6.91 10.81 -12.80
CA ARG A 169 -7.03 12.27 -12.85
C ARG A 169 -8.50 12.71 -12.86
N PHE A 170 -9.33 12.07 -12.02
CA PHE A 170 -10.61 12.67 -11.65
C PHE A 170 -10.31 14.10 -11.22
N PRO A 171 -11.13 15.10 -11.58
CA PRO A 171 -10.82 16.51 -11.33
C PRO A 171 -10.74 16.80 -9.82
N MET A 172 -9.62 16.43 -9.23
CA MET A 172 -9.00 17.06 -8.09
C MET A 172 -8.68 18.46 -8.60
N GLY A 173 -9.06 19.49 -7.83
CA GLY A 173 -8.89 20.88 -8.23
C GLY A 173 -7.50 21.12 -8.84
N HIS A 174 -7.43 22.03 -9.82
CA HIS A 174 -6.24 22.40 -10.58
C HIS A 174 -4.95 22.11 -9.81
N GLY A 175 -4.17 21.14 -10.29
CA GLY A 175 -2.87 20.83 -9.71
C GLY A 175 -2.09 22.14 -9.55
N VAL A 176 -1.64 22.43 -8.33
CA VAL A 176 -0.84 23.61 -8.07
C VAL A 176 0.37 23.51 -9.00
N GLN A 177 0.49 24.42 -9.96
CA GLN A 177 1.73 24.56 -10.71
C GLN A 177 2.74 25.18 -9.75
N THR A 178 3.51 24.31 -9.08
CA THR A 178 4.52 24.73 -8.12
C THR A 178 5.89 24.60 -8.76
N GLU A 179 6.52 25.75 -9.07
CA GLU A 179 7.86 25.79 -9.64
C GLU A 179 8.94 25.29 -8.66
N GLY A 180 9.90 24.54 -9.20
CA GLY A 180 11.30 24.54 -8.75
C GLY A 180 11.61 24.09 -7.32
N SER A 181 11.14 22.90 -6.89
CA SER A 181 11.72 22.08 -5.79
C SER A 181 10.88 20.82 -5.54
N GLN A 182 9.59 20.85 -5.89
CA GLN A 182 8.63 19.78 -5.59
C GLN A 182 8.69 18.56 -6.52
N ALA A 183 9.59 18.54 -7.53
CA ALA A 183 9.83 17.37 -8.40
C ALA A 183 10.11 16.07 -7.62
N MET A 184 10.70 16.21 -6.42
CA MET A 184 11.04 15.12 -5.51
C MET A 184 9.86 14.63 -4.65
N VAL A 185 8.72 15.32 -4.66
CA VAL A 185 7.53 14.98 -3.88
C VAL A 185 6.60 14.13 -4.76
N PRO A 186 6.04 13.00 -4.27
CA PRO A 186 5.12 12.19 -5.06
C PRO A 186 3.89 12.95 -5.54
N LEU A 187 3.34 12.62 -6.71
CA LEU A 187 2.22 13.38 -7.28
C LEU A 187 1.01 13.47 -6.37
N MET A 188 0.63 12.37 -5.71
CA MET A 188 -0.53 12.37 -4.81
C MET A 188 -0.38 13.34 -3.63
N ALA A 189 0.86 13.66 -3.23
CA ALA A 189 1.13 14.61 -2.16
C ALA A 189 1.10 16.08 -2.64
N ARG A 190 1.02 16.32 -3.96
CA ARG A 190 0.90 17.66 -4.57
C ARG A 190 -0.54 18.08 -4.80
N TRP A 191 -1.49 17.16 -4.71
CA TRP A 191 -2.89 17.41 -5.05
C TRP A 191 -3.70 17.75 -3.80
N GLU A 192 -4.48 18.84 -3.87
CA GLU A 192 -5.50 19.10 -2.85
C GLU A 192 -6.65 18.11 -3.02
N VAL A 193 -6.98 17.40 -1.94
CA VAL A 193 -8.11 16.47 -1.95
C VAL A 193 -9.40 17.26 -2.07
N ALA A 194 -10.05 17.19 -3.24
CA ALA A 194 -11.40 17.72 -3.38
C ALA A 194 -12.32 16.93 -2.43
N PRO A 195 -13.05 17.61 -1.51
CA PRO A 195 -13.71 16.95 -0.39
C PRO A 195 -14.89 16.03 -0.77
N ASP A 196 -15.27 15.94 -2.05
CA ASP A 196 -16.55 15.34 -2.44
C ASP A 196 -16.54 14.54 -3.76
N LEU A 197 -15.65 13.56 -3.87
CA LEU A 197 -15.67 12.60 -4.98
C LEU A 197 -15.96 11.19 -4.47
N ARG A 198 -17.25 10.87 -4.31
CA ARG A 198 -17.72 9.49 -4.36
C ARG A 198 -17.46 8.94 -5.76
N VAL A 199 -16.29 8.33 -5.94
CA VAL A 199 -15.91 7.60 -7.17
C VAL A 199 -16.97 6.54 -7.54
N THR A 200 -17.78 6.11 -6.58
CA THR A 200 -18.79 5.07 -6.72
C THR A 200 -20.05 5.44 -7.51
N ASP A 201 -20.34 6.73 -7.71
CA ASP A 201 -21.61 7.18 -8.34
C ASP A 201 -21.47 7.55 -9.83
N ARG A 202 -20.26 7.42 -10.42
CA ARG A 202 -20.00 7.81 -11.83
C ARG A 202 -19.80 6.60 -12.74
N ARG A 203 -20.20 6.72 -14.01
CA ARG A 203 -20.05 5.65 -14.99
C ARG A 203 -18.60 5.59 -15.46
N VAL A 204 -18.14 4.39 -15.81
CA VAL A 204 -16.79 4.17 -16.36
C VAL A 204 -16.56 5.00 -17.62
N GLU A 205 -17.63 5.26 -18.38
CA GLU A 205 -17.63 6.10 -19.58
C GLU A 205 -17.21 7.56 -19.32
N ASP A 206 -17.39 8.06 -18.09
CA ASP A 206 -17.10 9.46 -17.72
C ASP A 206 -15.63 9.66 -17.28
N VAL A 207 -14.84 8.58 -17.24
CA VAL A 207 -13.44 8.62 -16.78
C VAL A 207 -12.51 8.94 -17.95
N VAL A 208 -12.02 10.18 -18.00
CA VAL A 208 -11.02 10.60 -18.98
C VAL A 208 -9.63 10.28 -18.46
N TRP A 209 -9.05 9.19 -18.98
CA TRP A 209 -7.67 8.81 -18.63
C TRP A 209 -6.66 9.69 -19.37
N THR A 210 -5.89 10.47 -18.61
CA THR A 210 -4.81 11.32 -19.11
C THR A 210 -3.58 11.13 -18.24
N PRO A 211 -2.75 10.09 -18.48
CA PRO A 211 -1.61 9.79 -17.63
C PRO A 211 -0.63 10.95 -17.72
N TYR A 212 -0.53 11.71 -16.63
CA TYR A 212 0.60 12.59 -16.33
C TYR A 212 0.95 13.63 -17.41
N LEU A 213 0.00 13.97 -18.30
CA LEU A 213 0.16 14.95 -19.38
C LEU A 213 0.64 16.28 -18.80
N GLY A 214 1.87 16.67 -19.16
CA GLY A 214 2.52 17.91 -18.73
C GLY A 214 3.29 17.83 -17.41
N GLU A 215 3.29 16.69 -16.71
CA GLU A 215 3.90 16.53 -15.37
C GLU A 215 5.11 15.59 -15.37
N ALA A 216 5.58 15.16 -16.54
CA ALA A 216 6.62 14.15 -16.79
C ALA A 216 8.04 14.49 -16.29
N ASP A 217 8.17 15.02 -15.08
CA ASP A 217 9.45 15.10 -14.40
C ASP A 217 9.85 13.70 -13.93
N THR A 218 10.66 13.04 -14.76
CA THR A 218 11.20 11.70 -14.52
C THR A 218 12.32 11.65 -13.48
N SER A 219 12.58 12.77 -12.78
CA SER A 219 13.64 12.91 -11.78
C SER A 219 13.33 12.25 -10.43
N HIS A 220 12.11 11.76 -10.18
CA HIS A 220 11.79 11.10 -8.92
C HIS A 220 12.65 9.83 -8.72
N PRO A 221 13.37 9.67 -7.59
CA PRO A 221 14.31 8.56 -7.39
C PRO A 221 13.67 7.17 -7.52
N ALA A 222 12.42 7.02 -7.07
CA ALA A 222 11.70 5.75 -7.20
C ALA A 222 11.40 5.38 -8.66
N LEU A 223 11.19 6.37 -9.54
CA LEU A 223 11.03 6.14 -10.97
C LEU A 223 12.35 5.71 -11.59
N ALA A 224 13.41 6.49 -11.35
CA ALA A 224 14.73 6.21 -11.89
C ALA A 224 15.22 4.81 -11.48
N ALA A 225 15.07 4.43 -10.21
CA ALA A 225 15.43 3.12 -9.71
C ALA A 225 14.51 1.99 -10.21
N GLY A 226 13.23 2.29 -10.47
CA GLY A 226 12.23 1.33 -10.92
C GLY A 226 12.24 1.01 -12.41
N ARG A 227 12.87 1.87 -13.24
CA ARG A 227 12.90 1.74 -14.72
C ARG A 227 13.15 0.32 -15.24
N PRO A 228 14.13 -0.45 -14.72
CA PRO A 228 14.38 -1.81 -15.22
C PRO A 228 13.20 -2.76 -15.04
N LEU A 229 12.30 -2.50 -14.09
CA LEU A 229 11.18 -3.38 -13.73
C LEU A 229 9.86 -3.00 -14.41
N PHE A 230 9.77 -1.83 -15.02
CA PHE A 230 8.50 -1.32 -15.56
C PHE A 230 8.00 -2.09 -16.78
N ASP A 231 8.91 -2.78 -17.47
CA ASP A 231 8.62 -3.58 -18.65
C ASP A 231 8.73 -5.10 -18.40
N CYS A 232 8.96 -5.54 -17.15
CA CYS A 232 9.16 -6.95 -16.81
C CYS A 232 7.88 -7.68 -16.35
N HIS A 233 7.84 -8.98 -16.61
CA HIS A 233 6.86 -9.88 -16.01
C HIS A 233 7.31 -10.30 -14.61
N LEU A 234 6.56 -9.90 -13.59
CA LEU A 234 7.02 -10.02 -12.20
C LEU A 234 5.97 -10.64 -11.29
N LEU A 235 6.44 -11.21 -10.18
CA LEU A 235 5.60 -11.64 -9.07
C LEU A 235 5.62 -10.58 -7.98
N LEU A 236 4.46 -9.98 -7.69
CA LEU A 236 4.25 -9.00 -6.64
C LEU A 236 4.19 -9.73 -5.30
N LEU A 237 5.28 -9.66 -4.54
CA LEU A 237 5.42 -10.31 -3.24
C LEU A 237 5.05 -9.38 -2.08
N CYS A 238 4.19 -9.86 -1.18
CA CYS A 238 3.88 -9.21 0.09
C CYS A 238 3.48 -10.23 1.17
N LEU A 239 4.46 -10.71 1.93
CA LEU A 239 4.31 -11.75 2.93
C LEU A 239 3.67 -12.98 2.25
N GLY A 240 2.60 -13.54 2.81
CA GLY A 240 1.90 -14.69 2.22
C GLY A 240 1.09 -14.44 0.95
N THR A 241 1.33 -13.32 0.25
CA THR A 241 0.68 -13.02 -1.03
C THR A 241 1.71 -12.95 -2.14
N CYS A 242 1.44 -13.67 -3.21
CA CYS A 242 2.22 -13.67 -4.44
C CYS A 242 1.25 -13.47 -5.62
N GLU A 243 1.28 -12.29 -6.22
CA GLU A 243 0.40 -11.92 -7.33
C GLU A 243 1.17 -11.72 -8.62
N PRO A 244 0.83 -12.41 -9.73
CA PRO A 244 1.50 -12.18 -10.99
C PRO A 244 1.08 -10.85 -11.63
N LEU A 245 2.08 -10.07 -12.05
CA LEU A 245 1.92 -8.88 -12.89
C LEU A 245 2.35 -9.24 -14.32
N TYR A 246 1.37 -9.51 -15.18
CA TYR A 246 1.61 -9.74 -16.60
C TYR A 246 1.41 -8.44 -17.40
N LEU A 247 2.50 -7.74 -17.72
CA LEU A 247 2.41 -6.45 -18.40
C LEU A 247 1.74 -6.54 -19.79
N GLU A 248 1.95 -7.62 -20.53
CA GLU A 248 1.21 -7.89 -21.79
C GLU A 248 -0.32 -7.91 -21.61
N LEU A 249 -0.82 -8.25 -20.42
CA LEU A 249 -2.24 -8.16 -20.06
C LEU A 249 -2.62 -6.75 -19.58
N VAL A 250 -1.68 -6.00 -19.01
CA VAL A 250 -1.84 -4.65 -18.46
C VAL A 250 -1.87 -3.59 -19.57
N VAL A 251 -1.04 -3.73 -20.62
CA VAL A 251 -0.91 -2.80 -21.76
C VAL A 251 -2.23 -2.63 -22.54
N ARG A 252 -3.17 -3.57 -22.44
CA ARG A 252 -4.34 -3.63 -23.32
C ARG A 252 -5.54 -2.83 -22.84
N THR A 253 -5.38 -1.50 -22.73
CA THR A 253 -6.53 -0.60 -22.57
C THR A 253 -6.49 0.69 -23.39
N LEU A 254 -5.92 0.62 -24.59
CA LEU A 254 -6.24 1.57 -25.63
C LEU A 254 -7.04 0.79 -26.68
N GLY A 255 -8.37 0.88 -26.65
CA GLY A 255 -9.33 0.63 -27.75
C GLY A 255 -9.21 -0.57 -28.73
N TRP A 256 -8.33 -1.56 -28.53
CA TRP A 256 -8.05 -2.60 -29.54
C TRP A 256 -8.63 -3.96 -29.14
N HIS A 257 -9.33 -4.62 -30.07
CA HIS A 257 -9.93 -5.96 -29.87
C HIS A 257 -8.83 -7.02 -29.71
N GLN A 258 -8.95 -7.89 -28.71
CA GLN A 258 -7.94 -8.92 -28.43
C GLN A 258 -8.26 -10.24 -29.13
N PRO A 259 -7.25 -10.96 -29.67
CA PRO A 259 -7.35 -12.41 -29.84
C PRO A 259 -7.34 -13.10 -28.47
N ALA A 260 -8.02 -14.23 -28.34
CA ALA A 260 -8.05 -15.02 -27.11
C ALA A 260 -6.62 -15.35 -26.66
N LEU A 261 -6.28 -15.02 -25.42
CA LEU A 261 -4.98 -15.36 -24.85
C LEU A 261 -4.94 -16.87 -24.59
N GLU A 262 -3.94 -17.57 -25.12
CA GLU A 262 -3.66 -18.93 -24.70
C GLU A 262 -3.01 -18.90 -23.31
N VAL A 263 -3.85 -18.94 -22.27
CA VAL A 263 -3.48 -19.08 -20.85
C VAL A 263 -2.43 -20.20 -20.57
N PRO A 264 -2.31 -21.30 -21.33
CA PRO A 264 -1.32 -22.35 -21.06
C PRO A 264 0.16 -21.95 -21.20
N SER A 265 0.50 -20.87 -21.91
CA SER A 265 1.89 -20.39 -22.04
C SER A 265 2.38 -19.65 -20.78
N LEU A 266 1.46 -19.20 -19.93
CA LEU A 266 1.76 -18.73 -18.58
C LEU A 266 1.94 -19.98 -17.71
N GLY A 267 3.18 -20.43 -17.57
CA GLY A 267 3.52 -21.68 -16.88
C GLY A 267 2.78 -21.87 -15.56
N ARG A 268 2.49 -23.13 -15.21
CA ARG A 268 1.71 -23.59 -14.03
C ARG A 268 2.15 -23.01 -12.66
N GLU A 269 3.26 -22.28 -12.60
CA GLU A 269 3.82 -21.68 -11.39
C GLU A 269 3.28 -20.27 -11.09
N GLY A 270 2.70 -19.57 -12.07
CA GLY A 270 2.32 -18.15 -12.00
C GLY A 270 0.84 -17.85 -11.66
N HIS A 271 0.24 -18.56 -10.71
CA HIS A 271 -1.10 -18.23 -10.21
C HIS A 271 -1.04 -17.28 -9.01
N SER A 272 -2.03 -16.40 -8.89
CA SER A 272 -2.33 -15.67 -7.64
C SER A 272 -2.36 -16.66 -6.48
N ARG A 273 -1.49 -16.46 -5.49
CA ARG A 273 -1.44 -17.27 -4.28
C ARG A 273 -1.65 -16.36 -3.09
N ARG A 274 -2.71 -16.69 -2.34
CA ARG A 274 -2.93 -16.15 -1.01
C ARG A 274 -2.90 -17.30 -0.03
N GLN A 275 -1.81 -17.38 0.71
CA GLN A 275 -1.64 -18.38 1.74
C GLN A 275 -1.93 -17.76 3.10
N PHE A 276 -2.66 -18.51 3.92
CA PHE A 276 -2.92 -18.18 5.31
C PHE A 276 -2.39 -19.35 6.12
N PHE A 277 -1.32 -19.14 6.88
CA PHE A 277 -0.82 -20.21 7.72
C PHE A 277 -1.51 -20.20 9.08
N ALA A 278 -1.86 -21.42 9.50
CA ALA A 278 -2.27 -21.66 10.87
C ALA A 278 -1.06 -21.61 11.81
N GLU A 279 0.17 -21.78 11.31
CA GLU A 279 1.46 -21.89 12.03
C GLU A 279 2.40 -20.71 11.77
N ASP A 280 3.42 -20.59 12.63
CA ASP A 280 4.52 -19.67 12.39
C ASP A 280 5.28 -20.12 11.14
N CYS A 281 5.57 -19.19 10.24
CA CYS A 281 6.09 -19.49 8.91
C CYS A 281 7.02 -18.37 8.44
N ASP A 282 8.14 -18.68 7.80
CA ASP A 282 9.02 -17.67 7.19
C ASP A 282 8.77 -17.56 5.69
N TRP A 283 8.13 -16.45 5.27
CA TRP A 283 7.85 -16.18 3.87
C TRP A 283 9.11 -16.02 3.02
N SER A 284 10.27 -15.73 3.62
CA SER A 284 11.52 -15.67 2.86
C SER A 284 12.01 -17.07 2.44
N GLU A 285 11.71 -18.10 3.22
CA GLU A 285 12.00 -19.49 2.89
C GLU A 285 10.93 -20.06 1.96
N GLU A 286 9.65 -19.87 2.29
CA GLU A 286 8.51 -20.36 1.48
C GLU A 286 8.49 -19.77 0.06
N HIS A 287 8.94 -18.52 -0.09
CA HIS A 287 9.06 -17.86 -1.40
C HIS A 287 10.50 -17.85 -1.90
N GLY A 288 11.38 -18.71 -1.39
CA GLY A 288 12.83 -18.67 -1.67
C GLY A 288 13.18 -18.61 -3.15
N SER A 289 12.54 -19.44 -3.99
CA SER A 289 12.74 -19.41 -5.45
C SER A 289 12.25 -18.11 -6.09
N THR A 290 11.11 -17.59 -5.67
CA THR A 290 10.54 -16.33 -6.16
C THR A 290 11.34 -15.12 -5.70
N VAL A 291 11.84 -15.13 -4.48
CA VAL A 291 12.71 -14.08 -3.92
C VAL A 291 14.06 -14.07 -4.65
N ALA A 292 14.61 -15.25 -4.99
CA ALA A 292 15.81 -15.35 -5.83
C ALA A 292 15.55 -14.78 -7.23
N TYR A 293 14.48 -15.21 -7.90
CA TYR A 293 14.05 -14.67 -9.20
C TYR A 293 13.88 -13.15 -9.19
N TRP A 294 13.26 -12.60 -8.14
CA TRP A 294 13.11 -11.15 -7.95
C TRP A 294 14.46 -10.42 -7.84
N ARG A 295 15.41 -10.98 -7.09
CA ARG A 295 16.75 -10.40 -6.92
C ARG A 295 17.57 -10.42 -8.20
N ASP A 296 17.34 -11.40 -9.04
CA ASP A 296 18.03 -11.56 -10.33
C ASP A 296 17.43 -10.67 -11.44
N GLY A 297 16.38 -9.90 -11.13
CA GLY A 297 15.81 -8.87 -12.00
C GLY A 297 14.54 -9.27 -12.75
N GLY A 298 14.08 -10.51 -12.60
CA GLY A 298 13.05 -11.09 -13.47
C GLY A 298 13.52 -11.26 -14.92
N GLU A 299 12.81 -12.08 -15.71
CA GLU A 299 12.98 -12.13 -17.17
C GLU A 299 12.29 -10.95 -17.88
#